data_AF-A0A379SZH5-F1
#
_entry.id   AF-A0A379SZH5-F1
#
_cell.length_a   1.000
_cell.length_b   1.000
_cell.length_c   1.000
_cell.angle_alpha   90.00
_cell.angle_beta   90.00
_cell.angle_gamma   90.00
#
_symmetry.space_group_name_H-M   'P 1'
#
loop_
_entity.id
_entity.type
_entity.pdbx_description
1 polymer ?
#
loop_
_entity_poly.entity_id
_entity_poly.type
_entity_poly.pdbx_seq_one_letter_code
_entity_poly.pdbx_strand_id
1 'polypeptide(L)'
;MRCSFPIPLPTRERLADIFFELKGLACPSHKERFQVYNPHEDDSTIIYHILDENGKDELLCIIQNTDTVHCKAMGNSYFAVREQPVCLKSYPQMTYTINKKYSEIVECSFPSTLCLKLAGTPFLLVPLNNIVKYLYSELDNRNLDKWKTQEKANYLAEKIRAGIEKAMRILYHADISESMQQRAFLETMSMCGLKSTETSPPPTHIPIGKMVQEVLLGG
;
A
#
# COMPACT_ATOMS: atom_id res chain seq x y z
N MET A 1 8.90 36.58 14.57
CA MET A 1 9.11 35.91 13.27
C MET A 1 8.97 34.41 13.48
N ARG A 2 7.86 33.80 13.05
CA ARG A 2 7.76 32.34 12.97
C ARG A 2 8.30 31.95 11.59
N CYS A 3 9.35 31.16 11.55
CA CYS A 3 9.81 30.51 10.33
C CYS A 3 8.76 29.48 9.92
N SER A 4 7.73 29.92 9.21
CA SER A 4 6.72 29.07 8.57
C SER A 4 7.28 28.57 7.24
N PHE A 5 8.17 27.59 7.30
CA PHE A 5 8.30 26.66 6.18
C PHE A 5 7.04 25.78 6.22
N PRO A 6 6.20 25.75 5.17
CA PRO A 6 5.09 24.83 5.15
C PRO A 6 5.69 23.43 5.07
N ILE A 7 5.61 22.68 6.17
CA ILE A 7 5.84 21.24 6.13
C ILE A 7 4.82 20.71 5.13
N PRO A 8 5.24 20.07 4.02
CA PRO A 8 4.32 19.55 3.03
C PRO A 8 3.36 18.58 3.72
N LEU A 9 2.06 18.72 3.43
CA LEU A 9 1.05 17.84 4.00
C LEU A 9 1.38 16.39 3.62
N PRO A 10 1.26 15.44 4.55
CA PRO A 10 1.51 14.03 4.25
C PRO A 10 0.49 13.50 3.23
N THR A 11 0.94 12.58 2.38
CA THR A 11 0.06 11.87 1.43
C THR A 11 -0.90 10.94 2.17
N ARG A 12 -2.00 10.52 1.51
CA ARG A 12 -2.91 9.48 2.00
C ARG A 12 -2.17 8.23 2.52
N GLU A 13 -1.23 7.72 1.74
CA GLU A 13 -0.42 6.56 2.11
C GLU A 13 0.41 6.85 3.35
N ARG A 14 1.10 8.00 3.39
CA ARG A 14 1.96 8.34 4.53
C ARG A 14 1.17 8.54 5.82
N LEU A 15 -0.07 9.04 5.74
CA LEU A 15 -0.95 9.17 6.89
C LEU A 15 -1.34 7.81 7.48
N ALA A 16 -1.67 6.84 6.62
CA ALA A 16 -1.94 5.48 7.06
C ALA A 16 -0.69 4.85 7.68
N ASP A 17 0.48 5.03 7.06
CA ASP A 17 1.76 4.54 7.59
C ASP A 17 2.05 5.12 8.98
N ILE A 18 1.92 6.44 9.16
CA ILE A 18 2.12 7.10 10.45
C ILE A 18 1.16 6.54 11.51
N PHE A 19 -0.11 6.29 11.15
CA PHE A 19 -1.08 5.70 12.07
C PHE A 19 -0.63 4.31 12.56
N PHE A 20 -0.19 3.43 11.65
CA PHE A 20 0.29 2.10 12.02
C PHE A 20 1.66 2.13 12.70
N GLU A 21 2.55 3.08 12.37
CA GLU A 21 3.80 3.33 13.09
C GLU A 21 3.51 3.70 14.56
N LEU A 22 2.57 4.61 14.80
CA LEU A 22 2.13 4.98 16.16
C LEU A 22 1.53 3.77 16.90
N LYS A 23 0.68 2.97 16.23
CA LYS A 23 0.13 1.72 16.79
C LYS A 23 1.24 0.72 17.15
N GLY A 24 2.28 0.64 16.32
CA GLY A 24 3.45 -0.22 16.54
C GLY A 24 4.29 0.19 17.75
N LEU A 25 4.37 1.50 18.02
CA LEU A 25 5.08 2.07 19.18
C LEU A 25 4.27 1.99 20.49
N ALA A 26 2.95 1.84 20.40
CA ALA A 26 2.08 1.76 21.57
C ALA A 26 2.27 0.47 22.38
N CYS A 27 2.13 0.57 23.70
CA CYS A 27 2.07 -0.60 24.58
C CYS A 27 0.91 -1.52 24.17
N PRO A 28 1.03 -2.85 24.34
CA PRO A 28 -0.03 -3.80 23.98
C PRO A 28 -1.41 -3.43 24.55
N SER A 29 -1.46 -2.93 25.79
CA SER A 29 -2.68 -2.47 26.50
C SER A 29 -3.30 -1.18 25.95
N HIS A 30 -2.70 -0.57 24.93
CA HIS A 30 -3.22 0.63 24.29
C HIS A 30 -3.48 0.42 22.79
N LYS A 31 -3.15 -0.76 22.25
CA LYS A 31 -3.34 -1.04 20.82
C LYS A 31 -4.82 -1.13 20.44
N GLU A 32 -5.71 -1.51 21.35
CA GLU A 32 -7.17 -1.52 21.08
C GLU A 32 -7.75 -0.12 20.84
N ARG A 33 -7.04 0.94 21.26
CA ARG A 33 -7.46 2.33 21.05
C ARG A 33 -7.23 2.78 19.60
N PHE A 34 -6.42 2.05 18.83
CA PHE A 34 -6.13 2.28 17.42
C PHE A 34 -7.07 1.43 16.57
N GLN A 35 -8.21 2.01 16.18
CA GLN A 35 -9.22 1.31 15.40
C GLN A 35 -9.26 1.85 13.98
N VAL A 36 -9.56 0.94 13.04
CA VAL A 36 -9.69 1.24 11.63
C VAL A 36 -10.95 0.54 11.13
N TYR A 37 -11.84 1.27 10.47
CA TYR A 37 -13.09 0.70 9.97
C TYR A 37 -13.60 1.45 8.74
N ASN A 38 -14.50 0.79 8.02
CA ASN A 38 -15.24 1.37 6.91
C ASN A 38 -16.68 1.61 7.41
N PRO A 39 -17.16 2.87 7.46
CA PRO A 39 -18.51 3.15 7.96
C PRO A 39 -19.55 2.45 7.10
N HIS A 40 -20.48 1.74 7.74
CA HIS A 40 -21.53 0.96 7.05
C HIS A 40 -20.99 -0.05 6.02
N GLU A 41 -19.78 -0.57 6.22
CA GLU A 41 -19.09 -1.45 5.26
C GLU A 41 -18.79 -0.82 3.90
N ASP A 42 -18.89 0.50 3.77
CA ASP A 42 -18.61 1.22 2.53
C ASP A 42 -17.11 1.38 2.27
N ASP A 43 -16.60 0.65 1.28
CA ASP A 43 -15.23 0.72 0.79
C ASP A 43 -14.81 2.15 0.35
N SER A 44 -15.76 3.03 -0.01
CA SER A 44 -15.45 4.38 -0.46
C SER A 44 -14.77 5.24 0.60
N THR A 45 -14.92 4.86 1.86
CA THR A 45 -14.43 5.59 3.03
C THR A 45 -13.73 4.63 4.00
N ILE A 46 -12.53 4.99 4.44
CA ILE A 46 -11.84 4.32 5.54
C ILE A 46 -11.48 5.35 6.61
N ILE A 47 -11.79 5.03 7.86
CA ILE A 47 -11.56 5.88 9.03
C ILE A 47 -10.51 5.21 9.91
N TYR A 48 -9.50 5.99 10.29
CA TYR A 48 -8.50 5.63 11.29
C TYR A 48 -8.68 6.55 12.48
N HIS A 49 -8.86 6.01 13.67
CA HIS A 49 -8.93 6.85 14.85
C HIS A 49 -8.19 6.30 16.05
N ILE A 50 -7.78 7.23 16.91
CA ILE A 50 -7.18 6.95 18.21
C ILE A 50 -8.15 7.49 19.26
N LEU A 51 -8.72 6.58 20.04
CA LEU A 51 -9.68 6.93 21.09
C LEU A 51 -8.99 7.29 22.39
N ASP A 52 -9.67 8.01 23.28
CA ASP A 52 -9.28 8.20 24.68
C ASP A 52 -9.36 6.88 25.48
N GLU A 53 -9.04 6.92 26.78
CA GLU A 53 -9.11 5.72 27.63
C GLU A 53 -10.53 5.20 27.82
N ASN A 54 -11.53 6.08 27.75
CA ASN A 54 -12.93 5.71 27.95
C ASN A 54 -13.62 5.28 26.64
N GLY A 55 -12.92 5.36 25.50
CA GLY A 55 -13.50 5.08 24.18
C GLY A 55 -14.55 6.10 23.73
N LYS A 56 -14.62 7.28 24.35
CA LYS A 56 -15.64 8.30 24.12
C LYS A 56 -15.16 9.40 23.17
N ASP A 57 -13.92 9.85 23.35
CA ASP A 57 -13.38 10.98 22.61
C ASP A 57 -12.37 10.52 21.55
N GLU A 58 -12.48 11.08 20.35
CA GLU A 58 -11.50 10.91 19.29
C GLU A 58 -10.32 11.88 19.50
N LEU A 59 -9.17 11.34 19.92
CA LEU A 59 -7.93 12.12 20.05
C LEU A 59 -7.35 12.48 18.67
N LEU A 60 -7.42 11.52 17.74
CA LEU A 60 -7.01 11.66 16.35
C LEU A 60 -8.03 10.93 15.47
N CYS A 61 -8.46 11.54 14.37
CA CYS A 61 -9.35 10.93 13.40
C CYS A 61 -8.90 11.31 11.98
N ILE A 62 -8.56 10.31 11.18
CA ILE A 62 -8.18 10.44 9.77
C ILE A 62 -9.26 9.78 8.94
N ILE A 63 -9.90 10.54 8.07
CA ILE A 63 -10.96 10.06 7.18
C ILE A 63 -10.39 10.11 5.76
N GLN A 64 -10.31 8.94 5.10
CA GLN A 64 -9.88 8.83 3.71
C GLN A 64 -11.08 8.38 2.88
N ASN A 65 -11.63 9.30 2.10
CA ASN A 65 -12.64 9.00 1.09
C ASN A 65 -11.96 8.68 -0.24
N THR A 66 -12.73 8.39 -1.28
CA THR A 66 -12.20 8.17 -2.63
C THR A 66 -11.34 9.33 -3.12
N ASP A 67 -11.80 10.58 -3.02
CA ASP A 67 -11.10 11.77 -3.56
C ASP A 67 -10.69 12.80 -2.51
N THR A 68 -10.91 12.55 -1.22
CA THR A 68 -10.58 13.50 -0.15
C THR A 68 -9.95 12.81 1.05
N VAL A 69 -9.07 13.54 1.73
CA VAL A 69 -8.47 13.14 3.00
C VAL A 69 -8.69 14.25 4.01
N HIS A 70 -9.21 13.87 5.18
CA HIS A 70 -9.46 14.76 6.31
C HIS A 70 -8.71 14.27 7.54
N CYS A 71 -8.15 15.19 8.32
CA CYS A 71 -7.53 14.88 9.59
C CYS A 71 -8.05 15.83 10.68
N LYS A 72 -8.52 15.25 11.78
CA LYS A 72 -8.95 15.93 13.00
C LYS A 72 -8.06 15.50 14.15
N ALA A 73 -7.69 16.45 15.00
CA ALA A 73 -7.01 16.18 16.27
C ALA A 73 -7.76 16.90 17.39
N MET A 74 -8.12 16.17 18.44
CA MET A 74 -8.88 16.70 19.58
C MET A 74 -10.15 17.46 19.12
N GLY A 75 -10.91 16.90 18.18
CA GLY A 75 -12.09 17.53 17.58
C GLY A 75 -11.82 18.68 16.60
N ASN A 76 -10.58 19.17 16.47
CA ASN A 76 -10.23 20.28 15.58
C ASN A 76 -9.77 19.77 14.21
N SER A 77 -10.35 20.31 13.13
CA SER A 77 -9.91 20.03 11.76
C SER A 77 -8.51 20.61 11.52
N TYR A 78 -7.53 19.75 11.27
CA TYR A 78 -6.16 20.17 10.99
C TYR A 78 -5.93 20.43 9.50
N PHE A 79 -6.44 19.56 8.63
CA PHE A 79 -6.49 19.78 7.18
C PHE A 79 -7.59 18.96 6.52
N ALA A 80 -8.06 19.46 5.38
CA ALA A 80 -8.92 18.78 4.43
C ALA A 80 -8.33 18.98 3.03
N VAL A 81 -7.94 17.91 2.36
CA VAL A 81 -7.32 17.97 1.02
C VAL A 81 -8.13 17.13 0.06
N ARG A 82 -8.39 17.69 -1.11
CA ARG A 82 -8.91 16.93 -2.24
C ARG A 82 -7.75 16.40 -3.06
N GLU A 83 -7.70 15.09 -3.24
CA GLU A 83 -6.71 14.42 -4.05
C GLU A 83 -7.25 14.23 -5.47
N GLN A 84 -6.38 14.42 -6.46
CA GLN A 84 -6.74 14.08 -7.84
C GLN A 84 -6.59 12.57 -8.03
N PRO A 85 -7.60 11.90 -8.63
CA PRO A 85 -7.48 10.49 -8.95
C PRO A 85 -6.34 10.28 -9.96
N VAL A 86 -5.68 9.13 -9.85
CA VAL A 86 -4.45 8.86 -10.61
C VAL A 86 -4.80 8.52 -12.05
N CYS A 87 -4.17 9.20 -13.02
CA CYS A 87 -4.27 8.84 -14.44
C CYS A 87 -3.47 7.57 -14.73
N LEU A 88 -4.04 6.65 -15.51
CA LEU A 88 -3.28 5.55 -16.08
C LEU A 88 -2.28 6.12 -17.09
N LYS A 89 -0.98 5.89 -16.89
CA LYS A 89 0.09 6.51 -17.68
C LYS A 89 -0.09 6.36 -19.19
N SER A 90 -0.55 5.19 -19.65
CA SER A 90 -0.77 4.91 -21.06
C SER A 90 -2.13 5.39 -21.59
N TYR A 91 -3.06 5.75 -20.69
CA TYR A 91 -4.45 6.12 -21.01
C TYR A 91 -4.90 7.29 -20.12
N PRO A 92 -4.46 8.54 -20.41
CA PRO A 92 -4.71 9.70 -19.55
C PRO A 92 -6.20 10.03 -19.34
N GLN A 93 -7.06 9.62 -20.27
CA GLN A 93 -8.53 9.72 -20.17
C GLN A 93 -9.15 8.76 -19.15
N MET A 94 -8.37 7.79 -18.68
CA MET A 94 -8.77 6.81 -17.68
C MET A 94 -8.08 7.14 -16.35
N THR A 95 -8.89 7.32 -15.32
CA THR A 95 -8.43 7.53 -13.96
C THR A 95 -8.77 6.32 -13.10
N TYR A 96 -7.99 6.10 -12.05
CA TYR A 96 -8.27 5.05 -11.09
C TYR A 96 -8.07 5.50 -9.66
N THR A 97 -8.75 4.81 -8.75
CA THR A 97 -8.55 4.91 -7.30
C THR A 97 -8.70 3.51 -6.71
N ILE A 98 -7.97 3.23 -5.64
CA ILE A 98 -8.06 1.95 -4.93
C ILE A 98 -8.61 2.24 -3.55
N ASN A 99 -9.84 1.80 -3.33
CA ASN A 99 -10.47 1.78 -2.03
C ASN A 99 -9.82 0.70 -1.16
N LYS A 100 -9.80 0.91 0.15
CA LYS A 100 -9.10 0.05 1.11
C LYS A 100 -10.03 -0.32 2.26
N LYS A 101 -9.79 -1.50 2.82
CA LYS A 101 -10.35 -1.96 4.10
C LYS A 101 -9.24 -2.35 5.06
N TYR A 102 -9.50 -2.27 6.36
CA TYR A 102 -8.60 -2.88 7.32
C TYR A 102 -8.58 -4.40 7.12
N SER A 103 -7.39 -4.98 7.22
CA SER A 103 -7.21 -6.42 7.12
C SER A 103 -6.39 -6.92 8.30
N GLU A 104 -6.99 -7.79 9.10
CA GLU A 104 -6.38 -8.34 10.32
C GLU A 104 -5.15 -9.19 10.01
N ILE A 105 -5.16 -9.95 8.92
CA ILE A 105 -4.05 -10.86 8.57
C ILE A 105 -2.74 -10.12 8.19
N VAL A 106 -2.86 -8.90 7.66
CA VAL A 106 -1.72 -8.02 7.35
C VAL A 106 -1.56 -6.88 8.35
N GLU A 107 -2.49 -6.75 9.31
CA GLU A 107 -2.58 -5.68 10.32
C GLU A 107 -2.48 -4.25 9.73
N CYS A 108 -2.97 -4.05 8.51
CA CYS A 108 -2.89 -2.77 7.81
C CYS A 108 -4.09 -2.55 6.87
N SER A 109 -4.15 -1.38 6.26
CA SER A 109 -5.14 -1.08 5.22
C SER A 109 -4.77 -1.77 3.91
N PHE A 110 -5.67 -2.62 3.43
CA PHE A 110 -5.47 -3.49 2.28
C PHE A 110 -6.41 -3.12 1.12
N PRO A 111 -5.97 -3.23 -0.15
CA PRO A 111 -6.84 -2.99 -1.31
C PRO A 111 -8.11 -3.83 -1.28
N SER A 112 -9.27 -3.18 -1.44
CA SER A 112 -10.58 -3.84 -1.35
C SER A 112 -11.40 -3.70 -2.62
N THR A 113 -11.36 -2.53 -3.28
CA THR A 113 -12.08 -2.28 -4.54
C THR A 113 -11.25 -1.37 -5.45
N LEU A 114 -11.07 -1.78 -6.71
CA LEU A 114 -10.51 -0.94 -7.76
C LEU A 114 -11.64 -0.13 -8.42
N CYS A 115 -11.53 1.19 -8.38
CA CYS A 115 -12.47 2.11 -9.00
C CYS A 115 -11.83 2.67 -10.28
N LEU A 116 -12.36 2.32 -11.45
CA LEU A 116 -11.92 2.84 -12.74
C LEU A 116 -12.94 3.86 -13.27
N LYS A 117 -12.45 4.95 -13.84
CA LYS A 117 -13.31 5.99 -14.43
C LYS A 117 -12.76 6.48 -15.75
N LEU A 118 -13.53 6.23 -16.80
CA LEU A 118 -13.36 6.87 -18.09
C LEU A 118 -14.04 8.24 -18.06
N ALA A 119 -13.43 9.24 -18.70
CA ALA A 119 -14.04 10.56 -18.81
C ALA A 119 -15.46 10.48 -19.38
N GLY A 120 -16.42 11.07 -18.67
CA GLY A 120 -17.84 11.09 -19.07
C GLY A 120 -18.64 9.82 -18.75
N THR A 121 -18.05 8.81 -18.11
CA THR A 121 -18.78 7.60 -17.70
C THR A 121 -18.92 7.47 -16.18
N PRO A 122 -19.87 6.65 -15.70
CA PRO A 122 -19.87 6.18 -14.32
C PRO A 122 -18.59 5.41 -13.96
N PHE A 123 -18.36 5.22 -12.68
CA PHE A 123 -17.27 4.35 -12.19
C PHE A 123 -17.58 2.89 -12.51
N LEU A 124 -16.55 2.17 -12.97
CA LEU A 124 -16.50 0.72 -12.93
C LEU A 124 -15.84 0.30 -11.60
N LEU A 125 -16.56 -0.46 -10.78
CA LEU A 125 -16.09 -0.95 -9.49
C LEU A 125 -15.74 -2.44 -9.62
N VAL A 126 -14.48 -2.78 -9.35
CA VAL A 126 -13.98 -4.16 -9.41
C VAL A 126 -13.58 -4.59 -8.00
N PRO A 127 -14.28 -5.55 -7.37
CA PRO A 127 -13.92 -6.02 -6.03
C PRO A 127 -12.58 -6.76 -6.07
N LEU A 128 -11.73 -6.48 -5.09
CA LEU A 128 -10.40 -7.07 -4.90
C LEU A 128 -10.30 -7.91 -3.61
N ASN A 129 -11.39 -8.04 -2.87
CA ASN A 129 -11.47 -8.79 -1.62
C ASN A 129 -11.03 -10.26 -1.75
N ASN A 130 -11.01 -10.84 -2.94
CA ASN A 130 -10.50 -12.20 -3.12
C ASN A 130 -8.97 -12.30 -2.98
N ILE A 131 -8.22 -11.20 -3.06
CA ILE A 131 -6.76 -11.22 -2.83
C ILE A 131 -6.44 -11.65 -1.40
N VAL A 132 -7.19 -11.13 -0.40
CA VAL A 132 -6.92 -11.49 1.01
C VAL A 132 -7.18 -12.97 1.28
N LYS A 133 -8.05 -13.63 0.51
CA LYS A 133 -8.34 -15.07 0.66
C LYS A 133 -7.11 -15.95 0.38
N TYR A 134 -6.22 -15.54 -0.53
CA TYR A 134 -4.95 -16.25 -0.73
C TYR A 134 -4.10 -16.20 0.55
N LEU A 135 -4.05 -15.04 1.21
CA LEU A 135 -3.30 -14.90 2.45
C LEU A 135 -3.91 -15.75 3.58
N TYR A 136 -5.24 -15.79 3.69
CA TYR A 136 -5.92 -16.69 4.64
C TYR A 136 -5.59 -18.16 4.35
N SER A 137 -5.58 -18.58 3.09
CA SER A 137 -5.19 -19.94 2.73
C SER A 137 -3.73 -20.26 3.13
N GLU A 138 -2.80 -19.33 2.92
CA GLU A 138 -1.42 -19.49 3.37
C GLU A 138 -1.29 -19.51 4.92
N LEU A 139 -2.15 -18.79 5.63
CA LEU A 139 -2.24 -18.82 7.08
C LEU A 139 -2.73 -20.18 7.58
N ASP A 140 -3.81 -20.69 7.00
CA ASP A 140 -4.40 -22.00 7.34
C ASP A 140 -3.40 -23.13 7.09
N ASN A 141 -2.60 -23.01 6.03
CA ASN A 141 -1.53 -23.94 5.69
C ASN A 141 -0.25 -23.76 6.55
N ARG A 142 -0.25 -22.86 7.54
CA ARG A 142 0.90 -22.49 8.39
C ARG A 142 2.14 -22.10 7.59
N ASN A 143 1.94 -21.53 6.40
CA ASN A 143 2.98 -21.20 5.45
C ASN A 143 3.14 -19.68 5.24
N LEU A 144 2.26 -18.86 5.84
CA LEU A 144 2.23 -17.41 5.63
C LEU A 144 3.58 -16.72 5.87
N ASP A 145 4.32 -17.04 6.93
CA ASP A 145 5.61 -16.39 7.21
C ASP A 145 6.69 -16.76 6.20
N LYS A 146 6.68 -18.01 5.74
CA LYS A 146 7.58 -18.47 4.68
C LYS A 146 7.20 -17.81 3.35
N TRP A 147 5.91 -17.73 3.04
CA TRP A 147 5.40 -17.02 1.87
C TRP A 147 5.79 -15.54 1.90
N LYS A 148 5.62 -14.85 3.03
CA LYS A 148 6.03 -13.44 3.23
C LYS A 148 7.52 -13.24 2.96
N THR A 149 8.36 -14.13 3.48
CA THR A 149 9.82 -14.07 3.30
C THR A 149 10.20 -14.26 1.82
N GLN A 150 9.59 -15.24 1.16
CA GLN A 150 9.82 -15.53 -0.25
C GLN A 150 9.32 -14.40 -1.17
N GLU A 151 8.09 -13.92 -0.95
CA GLU A 151 7.50 -12.85 -1.74
C GLU A 151 8.27 -11.55 -1.58
N LYS A 152 8.69 -11.19 -0.36
CA LYS A 152 9.52 -10.00 -0.11
C LYS A 152 10.81 -10.04 -0.93
N ALA A 153 11.51 -11.16 -0.92
CA ALA A 153 12.77 -11.30 -1.66
C ALA A 153 12.54 -11.24 -3.18
N ASN A 154 11.57 -12.00 -3.68
CA ASN A 154 11.27 -12.08 -5.12
C ASN A 154 10.78 -10.74 -5.66
N TYR A 155 9.78 -10.15 -5.03
CA TYR A 155 9.16 -8.90 -5.49
C TYR A 155 10.18 -7.76 -5.52
N LEU A 156 10.98 -7.60 -4.46
CA LEU A 156 11.99 -6.55 -4.41
C LEU A 156 13.13 -6.79 -5.41
N ALA A 157 13.58 -8.04 -5.60
CA ALA A 157 14.56 -8.36 -6.62
C ALA A 157 14.06 -8.00 -8.04
N GLU A 158 12.81 -8.34 -8.37
CA GLU A 158 12.20 -7.97 -9.65
C GLU A 158 12.08 -6.45 -9.82
N LYS A 159 11.70 -5.71 -8.75
CA LYS A 159 11.63 -4.25 -8.81
C LYS A 159 12.97 -3.58 -8.99
N ILE A 160 14.01 -4.06 -8.32
CA ILE A 160 15.38 -3.55 -8.47
C ILE A 160 15.86 -3.80 -9.91
N ARG A 161 15.69 -5.03 -10.42
CA ARG A 161 16.07 -5.39 -11.79
C ARG A 161 15.34 -4.53 -12.82
N ALA A 162 14.02 -4.41 -12.72
CA ALA A 162 13.21 -3.58 -13.62
C ALA A 162 13.62 -2.09 -13.55
N GLY A 163 13.99 -1.59 -12.36
CA GLY A 163 14.51 -0.23 -12.17
C GLY A 163 15.83 -0.01 -12.91
N ILE A 164 16.77 -0.96 -12.79
CA ILE A 164 18.06 -0.93 -13.49
C ILE A 164 17.84 -0.98 -15.00
N GLU A 165 17.09 -1.97 -15.50
CA GLU A 165 16.79 -2.10 -16.94
C GLU A 165 16.14 -0.84 -17.52
N LYS A 166 15.20 -0.24 -16.78
CA LYS A 166 14.57 1.01 -17.19
C LYS A 166 15.57 2.16 -17.25
N ALA A 167 16.45 2.29 -16.26
CA ALA A 167 17.49 3.31 -16.26
C ALA A 167 18.45 3.11 -17.45
N MET A 168 18.83 1.87 -17.76
CA MET A 168 19.71 1.56 -18.89
C MET A 168 19.08 1.93 -20.23
N ARG A 169 17.77 1.70 -20.40
CA ARG A 169 17.06 2.14 -21.62
C ARG A 169 17.07 3.66 -21.78
N ILE A 170 16.95 4.41 -20.69
CA ILE A 170 16.97 5.89 -20.72
C ILE A 170 18.39 6.42 -20.95
N LEU A 171 19.39 5.76 -20.35
CA LEU A 171 20.80 6.15 -20.39
C LEU A 171 21.60 5.32 -21.41
N TYR A 172 20.95 4.87 -22.49
CA TYR A 172 21.56 4.01 -23.50
C TYR A 172 22.89 4.59 -24.04
N HIS A 173 22.96 5.92 -24.18
CA HIS A 173 24.15 6.63 -24.67
C HIS A 173 25.37 6.60 -23.74
N ALA A 174 25.21 6.18 -22.48
CA ALA A 174 26.26 6.20 -21.47
C ALA A 174 27.10 4.91 -21.43
N ASP A 175 26.85 3.93 -22.31
CA ASP A 175 27.58 2.66 -22.43
C ASP A 175 27.83 1.95 -21.08
N ILE A 176 26.80 1.93 -20.23
CA ILE A 176 26.88 1.32 -18.89
C ILE A 176 26.98 -0.20 -19.04
N SER A 177 28.13 -0.75 -18.63
CA SER A 177 28.43 -2.18 -18.77
C SER A 177 27.49 -3.07 -17.96
N GLU A 178 27.26 -4.30 -18.45
CA GLU A 178 26.50 -5.33 -17.73
C GLU A 178 27.08 -5.62 -16.34
N SER A 179 28.41 -5.54 -16.19
CA SER A 179 29.08 -5.69 -14.90
C SER A 179 28.65 -4.62 -13.89
N MET A 180 28.49 -3.37 -14.34
CA MET A 180 28.01 -2.28 -13.49
C MET A 180 26.54 -2.49 -13.10
N GLN A 181 25.72 -2.96 -14.04
CA GLN A 181 24.31 -3.27 -13.79
C GLN A 181 24.17 -4.37 -12.74
N GLN A 182 24.94 -5.46 -12.88
CA GLN A 182 24.94 -6.56 -11.93
C GLN A 182 25.46 -6.13 -10.56
N ARG A 183 26.48 -5.28 -10.51
CA ARG A 183 26.98 -4.71 -9.24
C ARG A 183 25.90 -3.89 -8.55
N ALA A 184 25.24 -2.98 -9.26
CA ALA A 184 24.15 -2.17 -8.71
C ALA A 184 23.00 -3.03 -8.17
N PHE A 185 22.64 -4.11 -8.87
CA PHE A 185 21.65 -5.07 -8.40
C PHE A 185 22.06 -5.72 -7.08
N LEU A 186 23.27 -6.29 -7.01
CA LEU A 186 23.76 -6.98 -5.82
C LEU A 186 23.94 -6.04 -4.62
N GLU A 187 24.46 -4.84 -4.84
CA GLU A 187 24.61 -3.82 -3.79
C GLU A 187 23.25 -3.38 -3.25
N THR A 188 22.26 -3.14 -4.12
CA THR A 188 20.91 -2.76 -3.70
C THR A 188 20.23 -3.88 -2.91
N MET A 189 20.33 -5.13 -3.38
CA MET A 189 19.82 -6.30 -2.65
C MET A 189 20.46 -6.40 -1.25
N SER A 190 21.77 -6.21 -1.16
CA SER A 190 22.51 -6.23 0.11
C SER A 190 22.09 -5.10 1.06
N MET A 191 21.95 -3.87 0.57
CA MET A 191 21.47 -2.73 1.36
C MET A 191 20.04 -2.94 1.89
N CYS A 192 19.20 -3.67 1.14
CA CYS A 192 17.86 -4.07 1.60
C CYS A 192 17.87 -5.26 2.58
N GLY A 193 19.04 -5.83 2.91
CA GLY A 193 19.17 -7.01 3.76
C GLY A 193 18.62 -8.29 3.11
N LEU A 194 18.52 -8.33 1.78
CA LEU A 194 17.98 -9.46 1.03
C LEU A 194 19.11 -10.34 0.51
N LYS A 195 18.89 -11.65 0.52
CA LYS A 195 19.77 -12.60 -0.16
C LYS A 195 19.23 -12.84 -1.57
N SER A 196 20.12 -12.83 -2.56
CA SER A 196 19.79 -13.29 -3.91
C SER A 196 19.33 -14.74 -3.84
N THR A 197 18.05 -15.01 -4.11
CA THR A 197 17.56 -16.37 -4.32
C THR A 197 17.95 -16.76 -5.74
N GLU A 198 19.06 -17.50 -5.87
CA GLU A 198 19.55 -18.03 -7.16
C GLU A 198 18.63 -19.11 -7.75
N THR A 199 17.67 -19.60 -6.97
CA THR A 199 16.71 -20.61 -7.39
C THR A 199 15.37 -19.99 -7.77
N SER A 200 14.76 -20.52 -8.84
CA SER A 200 13.37 -20.24 -9.20
C SER A 200 12.48 -20.41 -7.95
N PRO A 201 11.46 -19.55 -7.76
CA PRO A 201 10.51 -19.73 -6.68
C PRO A 201 9.96 -21.16 -6.72
N PRO A 202 9.74 -21.80 -5.56
CA PRO A 202 9.15 -23.13 -5.53
C PRO A 202 7.77 -23.10 -6.23
N PRO A 203 7.36 -24.17 -6.95
CA PRO A 203 6.12 -24.19 -7.73
C PRO A 203 4.86 -23.90 -6.93
N THR A 204 4.92 -24.11 -5.60
CA THR A 204 3.84 -23.88 -4.66
C THR A 204 3.68 -22.41 -4.26
N HIS A 205 4.61 -21.53 -4.64
CA HIS A 205 4.54 -20.09 -4.34
C HIS A 205 3.67 -19.37 -5.37
N ILE A 206 2.53 -18.82 -4.94
CA ILE A 206 1.72 -17.92 -5.76
C ILE A 206 2.15 -16.49 -5.46
N PRO A 207 2.76 -15.74 -6.40
CA PRO A 207 3.19 -14.36 -6.15
C PRO A 207 2.01 -13.38 -6.19
N ILE A 208 2.16 -12.20 -5.55
CA ILE A 208 1.10 -11.16 -5.49
C ILE A 208 0.64 -10.77 -6.88
N GLY A 209 1.57 -10.65 -7.85
CA GLY A 209 1.23 -10.32 -9.23
C GLY A 209 0.26 -11.30 -9.86
N LYS A 210 0.45 -12.61 -9.60
CA LYS A 210 -0.45 -13.67 -10.07
C LYS A 210 -1.78 -13.67 -9.32
N MET A 211 -1.76 -13.47 -7.99
CA MET A 211 -3.00 -13.33 -7.19
C MET A 211 -3.90 -12.20 -7.73
N VAL A 212 -3.32 -11.03 -7.97
CA VAL A 212 -4.06 -9.87 -8.52
C VAL A 212 -4.59 -10.17 -9.92
N GLN A 213 -3.78 -10.78 -10.78
CA GLN A 213 -4.21 -11.16 -12.13
C GLN A 213 -5.38 -12.14 -12.11
N GLU A 214 -5.33 -13.18 -11.29
CA GLU A 214 -6.39 -14.17 -11.17
C GLU A 214 -7.70 -13.53 -10.65
N VAL A 215 -7.61 -12.62 -9.66
CA VAL A 215 -8.79 -11.90 -9.14
C VAL A 215 -9.40 -10.96 -10.18
N LEU A 216 -8.58 -10.28 -11.00
CA LEU A 216 -9.08 -9.39 -12.05
C LEU A 216 -9.66 -10.15 -13.26
N LEU A 217 -9.20 -11.38 -13.53
CA LEU A 217 -9.69 -12.20 -14.65
C LEU A 217 -10.88 -13.10 -14.28
N GLY A 218 -11.00 -13.47 -13.00
CA GLY A 218 -12.08 -14.32 -12.49
C GLY A 218 -13.29 -13.54 -11.95
N GLY A 219 -13.28 -12.21 -12.07
CA GLY A 219 -14.40 -11.33 -11.72
C GLY A 219 -15.47 -11.25 -12.80
#